data_AF-A0A3M1QWM8-F1
#
_entry.id   AF-A0A3M1QWM8-F1
#
_cell.length_a   1.000
_cell.length_b   1.000
_cell.length_c   1.000
_cell.angle_alpha   90.00
_cell.angle_beta   90.00
_cell.angle_gamma   90.00
#
_symmetry.space_group_name_H-M   'P 1'
#
loop_
_entity.id
_entity.type
_entity.pdbx_description
1 polymer ?
#
loop_
_entity_poly.entity_id
_entity_poly.type
_entity_poly.pdbx_seq_one_letter_code
_entity_poly.pdbx_strand_id
1 'polypeptide(L)'
;GEQRKLLQAAASAAQAAAGASSDAPAVKEIQAAVKLAEARRSLAAAVRVRTRLRSLESQAEHVASNWARQQSEVAHFAAIEVGPTVEQLGRDVEDLNAQLAAVQSSASELAAIIAERDQELSQVREQLRQAQDEMLRLQDAGFTPGNDASFDAYRDRLVAVATRVRDLQAREHLLAYGGVEGGQVVPNDDGDGDQVIGGEAFFGVTELRRRLSLINDKIERFTAGVRALELQRETVGVLKSAAQEQEQLFRQRQQQTRARFDELVAEVRSLSEQALALEDDALSAARAAADAFDAAERAARNFKSAAREARQKYDPQGLNPRLKLINADDVPEKSAGTGAAEARMLIGRICAERADGVAALLAANDRIAAMMPEYSFDAEALQAKIDEARQIGVEALSAAKETYASLVDGGAETSWVYAAALAGVELLSARLNPDQADTFRGQALDALDTVAEKAGASSYAAMYIQLRDTLRR
;
A
#
# COMPACT_ATOMS: atom_id res chain seq x y z
N GLY A 1 -46.52 5.51 2.86
CA GLY A 1 -47.60 4.60 3.29
C GLY A 1 -48.89 4.87 2.53
N GLU A 2 -49.35 6.11 2.52
CA GLU A 2 -50.62 6.56 1.92
C GLU A 2 -50.66 6.48 0.39
N GLN A 3 -49.62 6.94 -0.31
CA GLN A 3 -49.49 6.80 -1.77
C GLN A 3 -49.58 5.34 -2.25
N ARG A 4 -49.08 4.37 -1.46
CA ARG A 4 -49.19 2.94 -1.79
C ARG A 4 -50.63 2.44 -1.73
N LYS A 5 -51.41 2.92 -0.75
CA LYS A 5 -52.83 2.59 -0.62
C LYS A 5 -53.63 3.20 -1.78
N LEU A 6 -53.30 4.43 -2.18
CA LEU A 6 -53.94 5.10 -3.31
C LEU A 6 -53.65 4.41 -4.65
N LEU A 7 -52.40 4.02 -4.92
CA LEU A 7 -52.04 3.25 -6.12
C LEU A 7 -52.72 1.88 -6.16
N GLN A 8 -52.80 1.20 -5.01
CA GLN A 8 -53.45 -0.10 -4.91
C GLN A 8 -54.98 0.02 -5.10
N ALA A 9 -55.61 1.07 -4.57
CA ALA A 9 -57.02 1.35 -4.81
C ALA A 9 -57.29 1.69 -6.29
N ALA A 10 -56.42 2.50 -6.92
CA ALA A 10 -56.52 2.83 -8.34
C ALA A 10 -56.34 1.61 -9.24
N ALA A 11 -55.38 0.72 -8.93
CA ALA A 11 -55.18 -0.53 -9.65
C ALA A 11 -56.40 -1.46 -9.55
N SER A 12 -56.94 -1.65 -8.33
CA SER A 12 -58.14 -2.45 -8.11
C SER A 12 -59.37 -1.86 -8.82
N ALA A 13 -59.52 -0.53 -8.81
CA ALA A 13 -60.61 0.14 -9.51
C ALA A 13 -60.49 0.02 -11.03
N ALA A 14 -59.28 0.16 -11.59
CA ALA A 14 -59.04 -0.05 -13.02
C ALA A 14 -59.28 -1.50 -13.44
N GLN A 15 -58.90 -2.47 -12.60
CA GLN A 15 -59.13 -3.88 -12.85
C GLN A 15 -60.63 -4.24 -12.78
N ALA A 16 -61.38 -3.65 -11.86
CA ALA A 16 -62.83 -3.78 -11.80
C ALA A 16 -63.52 -3.14 -13.02
N ALA A 17 -63.05 -1.98 -13.47
CA ALA A 17 -63.57 -1.28 -14.64
C ALA A 17 -63.26 -2.01 -15.96
N ALA A 18 -62.11 -2.70 -16.05
CA ALA A 18 -61.76 -3.54 -17.19
C ALA A 18 -62.76 -4.69 -17.42
N GLY A 19 -63.45 -5.16 -16.37
CA GLY A 19 -64.52 -6.15 -16.48
C GLY A 19 -65.81 -5.61 -17.13
N ALA A 20 -65.99 -4.29 -17.17
CA ALA A 20 -67.16 -3.62 -17.78
C ALA A 20 -66.86 -3.07 -19.19
N SER A 21 -65.63 -2.60 -19.43
CA SER A 21 -65.14 -2.21 -20.77
C SER A 21 -63.61 -2.23 -20.79
N SER A 22 -63.02 -3.36 -21.19
CA SER A 22 -61.57 -3.55 -21.26
C SER A 22 -60.87 -2.67 -22.30
N ASP A 23 -61.63 -2.13 -23.26
CA ASP A 23 -61.14 -1.32 -24.37
C ASP A 23 -61.26 0.20 -24.12
N ALA A 24 -61.72 0.61 -22.94
CA ALA A 24 -61.81 2.02 -22.59
C ALA A 24 -60.40 2.65 -22.43
N PRO A 25 -60.06 3.74 -23.15
CA PRO A 25 -58.74 4.37 -23.09
C PRO A 25 -58.29 4.73 -21.66
N ALA A 26 -59.20 5.29 -20.87
CA ALA A 26 -58.92 5.69 -19.48
C ALA A 26 -58.54 4.51 -18.56
N VAL A 27 -59.10 3.30 -18.80
CA VAL A 27 -58.74 2.11 -18.02
C VAL A 27 -57.30 1.70 -18.30
N LYS A 28 -56.88 1.78 -19.57
CA LYS A 28 -55.50 1.48 -20.00
C LYS A 28 -54.51 2.53 -19.48
N GLU A 29 -54.86 3.82 -19.51
CA GLU A 29 -54.01 4.88 -18.94
C GLU A 29 -53.78 4.71 -17.43
N ILE A 30 -54.82 4.33 -16.66
CA ILE A 30 -54.65 4.08 -15.22
C ILE A 30 -53.74 2.88 -14.97
N GLN A 31 -53.90 1.79 -15.73
CA GLN A 31 -53.01 0.63 -15.65
C GLN A 31 -51.55 1.02 -15.95
N ALA A 32 -51.33 1.84 -16.99
CA ALA A 32 -50.02 2.34 -17.35
C ALA A 32 -49.40 3.22 -16.25
N ALA A 33 -50.18 4.14 -15.67
CA ALA A 33 -49.74 5.00 -14.58
C ALA A 33 -49.35 4.20 -13.31
N VAL A 34 -50.07 3.13 -12.99
CA VAL A 34 -49.72 2.21 -11.89
C VAL A 34 -48.35 1.57 -12.16
N LYS A 35 -48.14 1.03 -13.37
CA LYS A 35 -46.86 0.43 -13.76
C LYS A 35 -45.70 1.43 -13.77
N LEU A 36 -45.95 2.66 -14.20
CA LEU A 36 -44.96 3.74 -14.14
C LEU A 36 -44.56 4.06 -12.69
N ALA A 37 -45.52 4.08 -11.77
CA ALA A 37 -45.24 4.30 -10.35
C ALA A 37 -44.48 3.13 -9.70
N GLU A 38 -44.80 1.89 -10.07
CA GLU A 38 -44.04 0.69 -9.66
C GLU A 38 -42.58 0.78 -10.12
N ALA A 39 -42.36 1.11 -11.40
CA ALA A 39 -41.02 1.26 -11.97
C ALA A 39 -40.18 2.32 -11.23
N ARG A 40 -40.75 3.49 -10.96
CA ARG A 40 -40.08 4.57 -10.19
C ARG A 40 -39.71 4.12 -8.78
N ARG A 41 -40.55 3.32 -8.14
CA ARG A 41 -40.30 2.83 -6.79
C ARG A 41 -39.15 1.83 -6.76
N SER A 42 -39.12 0.89 -7.72
CA SER A 42 -38.05 -0.10 -7.86
C SER A 42 -36.73 0.60 -8.20
N LEU A 43 -36.73 1.58 -9.12
CA LEU A 43 -35.55 2.40 -9.42
C LEU A 43 -35.03 3.13 -8.18
N ALA A 44 -35.92 3.78 -7.40
CA ALA A 44 -35.51 4.45 -6.17
C ALA A 44 -34.93 3.49 -5.12
N ALA A 45 -35.38 2.23 -5.10
CA ALA A 45 -34.78 1.18 -4.26
C ALA A 45 -33.41 0.77 -4.78
N ALA A 46 -33.26 0.52 -6.08
CA ALA A 46 -31.99 0.21 -6.73
C ALA A 46 -30.94 1.29 -6.46
N VAL A 47 -31.29 2.58 -6.61
CA VAL A 47 -30.40 3.72 -6.34
C VAL A 47 -29.90 3.70 -4.88
N ARG A 48 -30.77 3.39 -3.90
CA ARG A 48 -30.34 3.27 -2.50
C ARG A 48 -29.34 2.13 -2.30
N VAL A 49 -29.55 0.98 -2.97
CA VAL A 49 -28.61 -0.14 -2.92
C VAL A 49 -27.28 0.23 -3.58
N ARG A 50 -27.30 0.89 -4.75
CA ARG A 50 -26.09 1.38 -5.45
C ARG A 50 -25.29 2.38 -4.60
N THR A 51 -25.95 3.28 -3.87
CA THR A 51 -25.25 4.20 -2.96
C THR A 51 -24.54 3.44 -1.83
N ARG A 52 -25.16 2.41 -1.26
CA ARG A 52 -24.51 1.56 -0.26
C ARG A 52 -23.35 0.76 -0.86
N LEU A 53 -23.54 0.24 -2.07
CA LEU A 53 -22.52 -0.51 -2.81
C LEU A 53 -21.25 0.32 -3.00
N ARG A 54 -21.36 1.59 -3.44
CA ARG A 54 -20.20 2.50 -3.58
C ARG A 54 -19.40 2.70 -2.30
N SER A 55 -20.09 2.76 -1.15
CA SER A 55 -19.42 2.86 0.15
C SER A 55 -18.62 1.59 0.48
N LEU A 56 -19.15 0.41 0.16
CA LEU A 56 -18.48 -0.86 0.39
C LEU A 56 -17.35 -1.11 -0.61
N GLU A 57 -17.50 -0.71 -1.87
CA GLU A 57 -16.44 -0.71 -2.87
C GLU A 57 -15.24 0.12 -2.38
N SER A 58 -15.50 1.34 -1.90
CA SER A 58 -14.45 2.21 -1.34
C SER A 58 -13.78 1.59 -0.11
N GLN A 59 -14.52 0.90 0.75
CA GLN A 59 -13.96 0.17 1.88
C GLN A 59 -13.11 -1.02 1.43
N ALA A 60 -13.57 -1.79 0.43
CA ALA A 60 -12.84 -2.92 -0.12
C ALA A 60 -11.52 -2.46 -0.77
N GLU A 61 -11.53 -1.36 -1.53
CA GLU A 61 -10.32 -0.73 -2.07
C GLU A 61 -9.34 -0.31 -0.97
N HIS A 62 -9.83 0.30 0.11
CA HIS A 62 -8.98 0.70 1.23
C HIS A 62 -8.34 -0.51 1.94
N VAL A 63 -9.10 -1.59 2.13
CA VAL A 63 -8.60 -2.85 2.71
C VAL A 63 -7.57 -3.50 1.78
N ALA A 64 -7.82 -3.51 0.47
CA ALA A 64 -6.86 -4.02 -0.53
C ALA A 64 -5.54 -3.24 -0.55
N SER A 65 -5.62 -1.90 -0.47
CA SER A 65 -4.43 -1.03 -0.34
C SER A 65 -3.64 -1.33 0.94
N ASN A 66 -4.33 -1.50 2.07
CA ASN A 66 -3.69 -1.90 3.33
C ASN A 66 -3.02 -3.27 3.24
N TRP A 67 -3.65 -4.23 2.56
CA TRP A 67 -3.07 -5.56 2.32
C TRP A 67 -1.80 -5.46 1.48
N ALA A 68 -1.80 -4.70 0.39
CA ALA A 68 -0.63 -4.50 -0.48
C ALA A 68 0.53 -3.85 0.28
N ARG A 69 0.25 -2.85 1.13
CA ARG A 69 1.25 -2.25 2.01
C ARG A 69 1.84 -3.29 2.97
N GLN A 70 0.99 -4.08 3.64
CA GLN A 70 1.47 -5.13 4.55
C GLN A 70 2.30 -6.19 3.82
N GLN A 71 1.96 -6.53 2.57
CA GLN A 71 2.77 -7.42 1.75
C GLN A 71 4.18 -6.85 1.51
N SER A 72 4.28 -5.55 1.21
CA SER A 72 5.57 -4.86 1.06
C SER A 72 6.37 -4.86 2.35
N GLU A 73 5.73 -4.69 3.52
CA GLU A 73 6.40 -4.77 4.83
C GLU A 73 6.92 -6.18 5.10
N VAL A 74 6.12 -7.22 4.83
CA VAL A 74 6.57 -8.61 4.94
C VAL A 74 7.78 -8.86 4.05
N ALA A 75 7.75 -8.39 2.80
CA ALA A 75 8.89 -8.51 1.89
C ALA A 75 10.12 -7.74 2.40
N HIS A 76 9.94 -6.54 2.96
CA HIS A 76 11.02 -5.75 3.54
C HIS A 76 11.70 -6.49 4.70
N PHE A 77 10.94 -6.95 5.69
CA PHE A 77 11.51 -7.66 6.84
C PHE A 77 12.08 -9.03 6.48
N ALA A 78 11.47 -9.74 5.53
CA ALA A 78 12.01 -11.01 5.02
C ALA A 78 13.34 -10.82 4.27
N ALA A 79 13.56 -9.65 3.65
CA ALA A 79 14.81 -9.32 2.95
C ALA A 79 15.94 -8.87 3.89
N ILE A 80 15.67 -8.67 5.19
CA ILE A 80 16.72 -8.34 6.18
C ILE A 80 17.54 -9.61 6.46
N GLU A 81 18.54 -9.86 5.62
CA GLU A 81 19.48 -10.97 5.75
C GLU A 81 20.65 -10.61 6.69
N VAL A 82 20.49 -10.92 7.98
CA VAL A 82 21.54 -10.76 9.00
C VAL A 82 22.22 -12.07 9.40
N GLY A 83 21.72 -13.21 8.90
CA GLY A 83 22.30 -14.54 9.16
C GLY A 83 23.79 -14.63 8.82
N PRO A 84 24.19 -14.32 7.56
CA PRO A 84 25.59 -14.38 7.15
C PRO A 84 26.51 -13.46 7.98
N THR A 85 26.03 -12.28 8.36
CA THR A 85 26.78 -11.32 9.19
C THR A 85 27.00 -11.86 10.61
N VAL A 86 25.97 -12.46 11.22
CA VAL A 86 26.10 -13.10 12.56
C VAL A 86 27.07 -14.28 12.51
N GLU A 87 27.02 -15.08 11.44
CA GLU A 87 27.95 -16.20 11.24
C GLU A 87 29.39 -15.72 11.05
N GLN A 88 29.61 -14.68 10.24
CA GLN A 88 30.93 -14.11 10.03
C GLN A 88 31.50 -13.51 11.32
N LEU A 89 30.71 -12.72 12.05
CA LEU A 89 31.12 -12.18 13.36
C LEU A 89 31.44 -13.31 14.36
N GLY A 90 30.72 -14.44 14.28
CA GLY A 90 31.03 -15.64 15.07
C GLY A 90 32.43 -16.18 14.77
N ARG A 91 32.78 -16.31 13.49
CA ARG A 91 34.12 -16.75 13.06
C ARG A 91 35.20 -15.75 13.46
N ASP A 92 34.94 -14.45 13.28
CA ASP A 92 35.89 -13.40 13.65
C ASP A 92 36.19 -13.40 15.16
N VAL A 93 35.19 -13.67 16.01
CA VAL A 93 35.37 -13.85 17.46
C VAL A 93 36.20 -15.10 17.78
N GLU A 94 35.95 -16.23 17.11
CA GLU A 94 36.71 -17.47 17.28
C GLU A 94 38.18 -17.27 16.90
N ASP A 95 38.44 -16.64 15.76
CA ASP A 95 39.80 -16.32 15.27
C ASP A 95 40.54 -15.39 16.23
N LEU A 96 39.88 -14.33 16.72
CA LEU A 96 40.50 -13.38 17.65
C LEU A 96 40.79 -14.04 19.02
N ASN A 97 39.91 -14.93 19.49
CA ASN A 97 40.14 -15.70 20.71
C ASN A 97 41.33 -16.65 20.57
N ALA A 98 41.49 -17.31 19.42
CA ALA A 98 42.67 -18.15 19.15
C ALA A 98 43.96 -17.33 19.17
N GLN A 99 43.96 -16.13 18.57
CA GLN A 99 45.10 -15.22 18.62
C GLN A 99 45.40 -14.72 20.04
N LEU A 100 44.37 -14.40 20.82
CA LEU A 100 44.51 -13.99 22.22
C LEU A 100 45.16 -15.10 23.06
N ALA A 101 44.70 -16.36 22.91
CA ALA A 101 45.27 -17.50 23.61
C ALA A 101 46.75 -17.72 23.26
N ALA A 102 47.12 -17.58 21.97
CA ALA A 102 48.50 -17.67 21.53
C ALA A 102 49.38 -16.58 22.15
N VAL A 103 48.90 -15.33 22.18
CA VAL A 103 49.64 -14.21 22.78
C VAL A 103 49.76 -14.36 24.31
N GLN A 104 48.73 -14.86 24.99
CA GLN A 104 48.79 -15.17 26.41
C GLN A 104 49.83 -16.27 26.72
N SER A 105 49.93 -17.30 25.88
CA SER A 105 50.99 -18.31 25.99
C SER A 105 52.37 -17.67 25.90
N SER A 106 52.60 -16.84 24.87
CA SER A 106 53.88 -16.12 24.70
C SER A 106 54.20 -15.17 25.86
N ALA A 107 53.18 -14.52 26.45
CA ALA A 107 53.37 -13.69 27.63
C ALA A 107 53.82 -14.51 28.84
N SER A 108 53.21 -15.68 29.04
CA SER A 108 53.54 -16.58 30.16
C SER A 108 54.95 -17.16 30.03
N GLU A 109 55.36 -17.54 28.82
CA GLU A 109 56.72 -17.99 28.51
C GLU A 109 57.74 -16.88 28.78
N LEU A 110 57.47 -15.67 28.30
CA LEU A 110 58.37 -14.52 28.52
C LEU A 110 58.47 -14.13 30.00
N ALA A 111 57.36 -14.20 30.74
CA ALA A 111 57.35 -13.95 32.18
C ALA A 111 58.17 -15.00 32.96
N ALA A 112 58.12 -16.27 32.55
CA ALA A 112 58.95 -17.32 33.14
C ALA A 112 60.44 -17.06 32.90
N ILE A 113 60.83 -16.66 31.68
CA ILE A 113 62.22 -16.29 31.36
C ILE A 113 62.67 -15.08 32.20
N ILE A 114 61.83 -14.05 32.35
CA ILE A 114 62.14 -12.89 33.21
C ILE A 114 62.37 -13.33 34.66
N ALA A 115 61.52 -14.20 35.21
CA ALA A 115 61.65 -14.68 36.57
C ALA A 115 62.97 -15.45 36.80
N GLU A 116 63.35 -16.31 35.85
CA GLU A 116 64.63 -17.02 35.87
C GLU A 116 65.82 -16.04 35.81
N ARG A 117 65.77 -15.04 34.91
CA ARG A 117 66.82 -14.02 34.76
C ARG A 117 66.93 -13.07 35.95
N ASP A 118 65.81 -12.70 36.57
CA ASP A 118 65.79 -11.92 37.81
C ASP A 118 66.42 -12.69 38.96
N GLN A 119 66.15 -13.99 39.05
CA GLN A 119 66.79 -14.86 40.04
C GLN A 119 68.30 -14.92 39.82
N GLU A 120 68.77 -15.12 38.58
CA GLU A 120 70.20 -15.11 38.23
C GLU A 120 70.86 -13.77 38.56
N LEU A 121 70.22 -12.66 38.18
CA LEU A 121 70.70 -11.30 38.46
C LEU A 121 70.80 -11.04 39.97
N SER A 122 69.84 -11.52 40.77
CA SER A 122 69.89 -11.38 42.23
C SER A 122 71.07 -12.12 42.85
N GLN A 123 71.38 -13.32 42.36
CA GLN A 123 72.53 -14.11 42.81
C GLN A 123 73.85 -13.44 42.44
N VAL A 124 73.97 -12.93 41.21
CA VAL A 124 75.15 -12.20 40.74
C VAL A 124 75.38 -10.92 41.55
N ARG A 125 74.32 -10.16 41.87
CA ARG A 125 74.43 -8.95 42.70
C ARG A 125 74.88 -9.26 44.12
N GLU A 126 74.39 -10.34 44.72
CA GLU A 126 74.83 -10.79 46.04
C GLU A 126 76.30 -11.23 46.02
N GLN A 127 76.72 -12.01 45.01
CA GLN A 127 78.12 -12.39 44.82
C GLN A 127 79.02 -11.17 44.58
N LEU A 128 78.55 -10.18 43.83
CA LEU A 128 79.28 -8.95 43.56
C LEU A 128 79.50 -8.16 44.85
N ARG A 129 78.45 -8.04 45.67
CA ARG A 129 78.54 -7.42 47.00
C ARG A 129 79.55 -8.14 47.88
N GLN A 130 79.50 -9.48 47.93
CA GLN A 130 80.45 -10.29 48.70
C GLN A 130 81.90 -10.08 48.21
N ALA A 131 82.12 -10.04 46.90
CA ALA A 131 83.45 -9.80 46.32
C ALA A 131 83.96 -8.37 46.59
N GLN A 132 83.07 -7.37 46.59
CA GLN A 132 83.40 -5.99 46.95
C GLN A 132 83.77 -5.87 48.45
N ASP A 133 83.00 -6.50 49.34
CA ASP A 133 83.30 -6.56 50.77
C ASP A 133 84.64 -7.27 51.04
N GLU A 134 84.92 -8.35 50.29
CA GLU A 134 86.22 -9.05 50.35
C GLU A 134 87.37 -8.15 49.86
N MET A 135 87.18 -7.39 48.78
CA MET A 135 88.18 -6.46 48.26
C MET A 135 88.50 -5.35 49.28
N LEU A 136 87.48 -4.79 49.92
CA LEU A 136 87.63 -3.78 50.98
C LEU A 136 88.38 -4.34 52.19
N ARG A 137 88.02 -5.55 52.66
CA ARG A 137 88.72 -6.22 53.76
C ARG A 137 90.19 -6.50 53.43
N LEU A 138 90.49 -6.90 52.19
CA LEU A 138 91.86 -7.08 51.74
C LEU A 138 92.63 -5.75 51.77
N GLN A 139 92.03 -4.67 51.27
CA GLN A 139 92.63 -3.33 51.31
C GLN A 139 92.89 -2.85 52.74
N ASP A 140 91.96 -3.06 53.67
CA ASP A 140 92.10 -2.69 55.08
C ASP A 140 93.14 -3.53 55.83
N ALA A 141 93.24 -4.83 55.50
CA ALA A 141 94.23 -5.73 56.11
C ALA A 141 95.66 -5.40 55.66
N GLY A 142 95.82 -4.89 54.44
CA GLY A 142 97.11 -4.51 53.87
C GLY A 142 98.10 -5.68 53.75
N PHE A 143 99.39 -5.36 53.75
CA PHE A 143 100.49 -6.34 53.77
C PHE A 143 101.51 -5.93 54.84
N THR A 144 102.34 -6.87 55.29
CA THR A 144 103.38 -6.58 56.28
C THR A 144 104.59 -5.92 55.60
N PRO A 145 104.99 -4.69 55.97
CA PRO A 145 106.12 -4.00 55.34
C PRO A 145 107.45 -4.76 55.54
N GLY A 146 108.23 -4.93 54.46
CA GLY A 146 109.51 -5.65 54.47
C GLY A 146 109.41 -7.17 54.32
N ASN A 147 108.22 -7.72 54.02
CA ASN A 147 108.01 -9.14 53.72
C ASN A 147 107.46 -9.30 52.29
N ASP A 148 108.34 -9.58 51.33
CA ASP A 148 108.00 -9.70 49.91
C ASP A 148 106.97 -10.81 49.65
N ALA A 149 107.03 -11.93 50.39
CA ALA A 149 106.04 -13.01 50.26
C ALA A 149 104.64 -12.59 50.74
N SER A 150 104.56 -11.70 51.74
CA SER A 150 103.29 -11.11 52.18
C SER A 150 102.72 -10.15 51.14
N PHE A 151 103.58 -9.42 50.43
CA PHE A 151 103.17 -8.49 49.37
C PHE A 151 102.69 -9.24 48.12
N ASP A 152 103.41 -10.27 47.68
CA ASP A 152 103.00 -11.10 46.52
C ASP A 152 101.67 -11.82 46.79
N ALA A 153 101.49 -12.42 47.97
CA ALA A 153 100.23 -13.07 48.33
C ALA A 153 99.04 -12.09 48.42
N TYR A 154 99.29 -10.85 48.87
CA TYR A 154 98.31 -9.77 48.87
C TYR A 154 97.94 -9.36 47.43
N ARG A 155 98.95 -9.12 46.58
CA ARG A 155 98.77 -8.74 45.17
C ARG A 155 97.97 -9.78 44.42
N ASP A 156 98.31 -11.06 44.57
CA ASP A 156 97.65 -12.15 43.84
C ASP A 156 96.19 -12.31 44.27
N ARG A 157 95.88 -12.18 45.58
CA ARG A 157 94.50 -12.15 46.07
C ARG A 157 93.73 -10.93 45.60
N LEU A 158 94.36 -9.75 45.61
CA LEU A 158 93.74 -8.52 45.14
C LEU A 158 93.41 -8.60 43.65
N VAL A 159 94.32 -9.14 42.83
CA VAL A 159 94.10 -9.37 41.39
C VAL A 159 92.97 -10.39 41.17
N ALA A 160 92.93 -11.48 41.93
CA ALA A 160 91.87 -12.48 41.82
C ALA A 160 90.48 -11.90 42.18
N VAL A 161 90.38 -11.14 43.28
CA VAL A 161 89.13 -10.50 43.68
C VAL A 161 88.73 -9.38 42.72
N ALA A 162 89.68 -8.56 42.25
CA ALA A 162 89.41 -7.51 41.27
C ALA A 162 88.92 -8.08 39.93
N THR A 163 89.49 -9.21 39.49
CA THR A 163 89.03 -9.94 38.29
C THR A 163 87.62 -10.45 38.49
N ARG A 164 87.36 -11.09 39.64
CA ARG A 164 86.02 -11.58 40.00
C ARG A 164 84.97 -10.47 40.08
N VAL A 165 85.31 -9.31 40.65
CA VAL A 165 84.45 -8.13 40.69
C VAL A 165 84.14 -7.66 39.27
N ARG A 166 85.14 -7.55 38.40
CA ARG A 166 84.95 -7.14 36.99
C ARG A 166 84.07 -8.13 36.23
N ASP A 167 84.29 -9.44 36.38
CA ASP A 167 83.49 -10.48 35.72
C ASP A 167 82.04 -10.48 36.21
N LEU A 168 81.83 -10.32 37.52
CA LEU A 168 80.50 -10.19 38.11
C LEU A 168 79.80 -8.89 37.70
N GLN A 169 80.52 -7.78 37.55
CA GLN A 169 79.99 -6.53 37.01
C GLN A 169 79.59 -6.66 35.54
N ALA A 170 80.43 -7.31 34.72
CA ALA A 170 80.11 -7.58 33.32
C ALA A 170 78.88 -8.50 33.21
N ARG A 171 78.78 -9.53 34.06
CA ARG A 171 77.62 -10.43 34.11
C ARG A 171 76.36 -9.74 34.60
N GLU A 172 76.45 -8.89 35.63
CA GLU A 172 75.34 -8.09 36.14
C GLU A 172 74.82 -7.15 35.05
N HIS A 173 75.71 -6.46 34.35
CA HIS A 173 75.35 -5.56 33.26
C HIS A 173 74.70 -6.31 32.10
N LEU A 174 75.26 -7.45 31.68
CA LEU A 174 74.68 -8.31 30.64
C LEU A 174 73.27 -8.80 31.03
N LEU A 175 73.07 -9.24 32.27
CA LEU A 175 71.77 -9.72 32.76
C LEU A 175 70.75 -8.59 32.92
N ALA A 176 71.16 -7.42 33.39
CA ALA A 176 70.27 -6.28 33.61
C ALA A 176 69.86 -5.62 32.29
N TYR A 177 70.84 -5.26 31.46
CA TYR A 177 70.66 -4.39 30.29
C TYR A 177 70.78 -5.11 28.94
N GLY A 178 71.36 -6.31 28.92
CA GLY A 178 71.62 -7.06 27.69
C GLY A 178 72.98 -6.74 27.09
N GLY A 179 73.26 -7.35 25.94
CA GLY A 179 74.53 -7.22 25.24
C GLY A 179 74.82 -8.41 24.34
N VAL A 180 76.10 -8.75 24.19
CA VAL A 180 76.55 -9.90 23.43
C VAL A 180 77.25 -10.87 24.37
N GLU A 181 76.71 -12.07 24.53
CA GLU A 181 77.28 -13.10 25.39
C GLU A 181 78.38 -13.85 24.62
N GLY A 182 79.57 -13.99 25.23
CA GLY A 182 80.73 -14.65 24.60
C GLY A 182 81.46 -13.82 23.53
N GLY A 183 81.10 -12.55 23.35
CA GLY A 183 81.81 -11.62 22.45
C GLY A 183 83.15 -11.17 23.03
N GLN A 184 84.17 -11.08 22.18
CA GLN A 184 85.47 -10.52 22.57
C GLN A 184 85.51 -9.04 22.23
N VAL A 185 85.81 -8.23 23.24
CA VAL A 185 86.05 -6.78 23.08
C VAL A 185 87.44 -6.63 22.46
N VAL A 186 87.49 -6.27 21.17
CA VAL A 186 88.76 -5.98 20.50
C VAL A 186 88.97 -4.47 20.56
N PRO A 187 90.08 -3.99 21.15
CA PRO A 187 90.40 -2.57 21.15
C PRO A 187 90.55 -2.12 19.71
N ASN A 188 89.77 -1.12 19.33
CA ASN A 188 89.90 -0.51 18.02
C ASN A 188 90.90 0.64 18.15
N ASP A 189 92.02 0.58 17.42
CA ASP A 189 93.09 1.59 17.50
C ASP A 189 92.66 2.98 16.99
N ASP A 190 91.45 3.09 16.40
CA ASP A 190 90.95 4.29 15.73
C ASP A 190 90.07 5.22 16.60
N GLY A 191 89.90 4.95 17.90
CA GLY A 191 89.25 5.86 18.85
C GLY A 191 87.72 5.92 18.80
N ASP A 192 87.08 5.26 17.84
CA ASP A 192 85.62 5.10 17.75
C ASP A 192 85.15 3.80 18.44
N GLY A 193 85.32 3.76 19.77
CA GLY A 193 84.77 2.71 20.64
C GLY A 193 85.29 1.29 20.40
N ASP A 194 85.24 0.46 21.46
CA ASP A 194 85.66 -0.93 21.34
C ASP A 194 84.67 -1.73 20.46
N GLN A 195 85.20 -2.50 19.51
CA GLN A 195 84.38 -3.32 18.63
C GLN A 195 84.25 -4.73 19.23
N VAL A 196 83.01 -5.18 19.48
CA VAL A 196 82.75 -6.54 19.97
C VAL A 196 82.64 -7.49 18.79
N ILE A 197 83.54 -8.48 18.70
CA ILE A 197 83.57 -9.48 17.62
C ILE A 197 83.08 -10.84 18.17
N GLY A 198 82.11 -11.44 17.49
CA GLY A 198 81.50 -12.73 17.86
C GLY A 198 80.49 -12.65 19.02
N GLY A 199 79.88 -13.79 19.34
CA GLY A 199 78.91 -13.96 20.45
C GLY A 199 77.43 -13.91 20.04
N GLU A 200 76.55 -14.36 20.93
CA GLU A 200 75.09 -14.40 20.72
C GLU A 200 74.40 -13.19 21.37
N ALA A 201 73.36 -12.68 20.72
CA ALA A 201 72.58 -11.56 21.24
C ALA A 201 71.84 -11.98 22.52
N PHE A 202 72.11 -11.27 23.62
CA PHE A 202 71.53 -11.54 24.92
C PHE A 202 70.57 -10.42 25.32
N PHE A 203 69.30 -10.77 25.59
CA PHE A 203 68.32 -9.82 26.07
C PHE A 203 68.34 -9.74 27.60
N GLY A 204 68.71 -8.58 28.12
CA GLY A 204 68.64 -8.31 29.55
C GLY A 204 67.21 -8.18 30.08
N VAL A 205 67.05 -8.29 31.39
CA VAL A 205 65.78 -8.21 32.10
C VAL A 205 64.99 -6.94 31.73
N THR A 206 65.65 -5.80 31.56
CA THR A 206 64.98 -4.53 31.19
C THR A 206 64.27 -4.63 29.83
N GLU A 207 64.94 -5.17 28.81
CA GLU A 207 64.37 -5.32 27.48
C GLU A 207 63.29 -6.41 27.45
N LEU A 208 63.49 -7.51 28.18
CA LEU A 208 62.46 -8.56 28.33
C LEU A 208 61.19 -8.01 28.99
N ARG A 209 61.31 -7.22 30.06
CA ARG A 209 60.16 -6.56 30.70
C ARG A 209 59.47 -5.56 29.77
N ARG A 210 60.21 -4.80 28.97
CA ARG A 210 59.64 -3.93 27.94
C ARG A 210 58.82 -4.73 26.93
N ARG A 211 59.35 -5.86 26.45
CA ARG A 211 58.63 -6.76 25.52
C ARG A 211 57.38 -7.36 26.16
N LEU A 212 57.46 -7.77 27.43
CA LEU A 212 56.31 -8.27 28.18
C LEU A 212 55.22 -7.19 28.29
N SER A 213 55.59 -5.93 28.55
CA SER A 213 54.65 -4.81 28.54
C SER A 213 53.93 -4.67 27.19
N LEU A 214 54.66 -4.72 26.07
CA LEU A 214 54.07 -4.63 24.74
C LEU A 214 53.14 -5.81 24.42
N ILE A 215 53.48 -7.01 24.89
CA ILE A 215 52.63 -8.20 24.77
C ILE A 215 51.38 -8.04 25.63
N ASN A 216 51.49 -7.53 26.85
CA ASN A 216 50.35 -7.26 27.72
C ASN A 216 49.41 -6.20 27.12
N ASP A 217 49.95 -5.12 26.55
CA ASP A 217 49.14 -4.14 25.80
C ASP A 217 48.40 -4.80 24.63
N LYS A 218 49.03 -5.77 23.95
CA LYS A 218 48.41 -6.54 22.87
C LYS A 218 47.29 -7.45 23.39
N ILE A 219 47.48 -8.10 24.55
CA ILE A 219 46.45 -8.90 25.24
C ILE A 219 45.24 -8.02 25.59
N GLU A 220 45.47 -6.83 26.14
CA GLU A 220 44.39 -5.90 26.48
C GLU A 220 43.60 -5.48 25.22
N ARG A 221 44.30 -5.12 24.14
CA ARG A 221 43.66 -4.76 22.86
C ARG A 221 42.85 -5.91 22.27
N PHE A 222 43.38 -7.13 22.27
CA PHE A 222 42.63 -8.28 21.79
C PHE A 222 41.42 -8.59 22.67
N THR A 223 41.57 -8.51 24.00
CA THR A 223 40.45 -8.70 24.94
C THR A 223 39.34 -7.67 24.70
N ALA A 224 39.70 -6.41 24.49
CA ALA A 224 38.75 -5.37 24.12
C ALA A 224 38.09 -5.63 22.74
N GLY A 225 38.87 -6.10 21.77
CA GLY A 225 38.40 -6.49 20.44
C GLY A 225 37.38 -7.64 20.47
N VAL A 226 37.64 -8.70 21.25
CA VAL A 226 36.69 -9.81 21.45
C VAL A 226 35.38 -9.27 21.99
N ARG A 227 35.42 -8.50 23.09
CA ARG A 227 34.20 -7.92 23.71
C ARG A 227 33.42 -7.04 22.74
N ALA A 228 34.10 -6.23 21.92
CA ALA A 228 33.45 -5.38 20.94
C ALA A 228 32.75 -6.19 19.84
N LEU A 229 33.40 -7.25 19.33
CA LEU A 229 32.81 -8.14 18.33
C LEU A 229 31.65 -8.97 18.89
N GLU A 230 31.76 -9.45 20.13
CA GLU A 230 30.67 -10.14 20.84
C GLU A 230 29.45 -9.23 21.01
N LEU A 231 29.65 -7.98 21.43
CA LEU A 231 28.57 -6.99 21.56
C LEU A 231 27.92 -6.68 20.20
N GLN A 232 28.72 -6.56 19.13
CA GLN A 232 28.21 -6.38 17.78
C GLN A 232 27.38 -7.59 17.33
N ARG A 233 27.89 -8.81 17.55
CA ARG A 233 27.18 -10.05 17.24
C ARG A 233 25.85 -10.14 17.97
N GLU A 234 25.82 -9.81 19.26
CA GLU A 234 24.60 -9.75 20.06
C GLU A 234 23.61 -8.74 19.50
N THR A 235 24.07 -7.52 19.20
CA THR A 235 23.24 -6.45 18.64
C THR A 235 22.61 -6.85 17.30
N VAL A 236 23.40 -7.44 16.40
CA VAL A 236 22.91 -7.94 15.10
C VAL A 236 21.94 -9.12 15.31
N GLY A 237 22.19 -9.97 16.31
CA GLY A 237 21.27 -11.05 16.71
C GLY A 237 19.91 -10.53 17.19
N VAL A 238 19.89 -9.46 17.99
CA VAL A 238 18.65 -8.79 18.43
C VAL A 238 17.90 -8.22 17.22
N LEU A 239 18.59 -7.57 16.28
CA LEU A 239 17.98 -7.05 15.05
C LEU A 239 17.34 -8.16 14.21
N LYS A 240 17.99 -9.32 14.10
CA LYS A 240 17.44 -10.50 13.40
C LYS A 240 16.13 -10.95 14.02
N SER A 241 16.13 -11.15 15.34
CA SER A 241 14.93 -11.59 16.07
C SER A 241 13.80 -10.57 15.97
N ALA A 242 14.10 -9.28 16.08
CA ALA A 242 13.13 -8.21 15.93
C ALA A 242 12.55 -8.17 14.51
N ALA A 243 13.37 -8.32 13.46
CA ALA A 243 12.90 -8.39 12.08
C ALA A 243 11.96 -9.58 11.86
N GLN A 244 12.31 -10.77 12.39
CA GLN A 244 11.47 -11.97 12.31
C GLN A 244 10.12 -11.81 13.06
N GLU A 245 10.14 -11.18 14.23
CA GLU A 245 8.93 -10.88 14.99
C GLU A 245 8.02 -9.91 14.23
N GLN A 246 8.58 -8.83 13.67
CA GLN A 246 7.83 -7.88 12.84
C GLN A 246 7.26 -8.56 11.59
N GLU A 247 8.04 -9.38 10.90
CA GLU A 247 7.58 -10.16 9.75
C GLU A 247 6.36 -11.03 10.13
N GLN A 248 6.42 -11.75 11.25
CA GLN A 248 5.31 -12.57 11.73
C GLN A 248 4.06 -11.73 12.06
N LEU A 249 4.23 -10.59 12.73
CA LEU A 249 3.14 -9.66 13.03
C LEU A 249 2.48 -9.13 11.76
N PHE A 250 3.27 -8.73 10.75
CA PHE A 250 2.74 -8.27 9.47
C PHE A 250 2.06 -9.38 8.68
N ARG A 251 2.60 -10.62 8.69
CA ARG A 251 1.92 -11.78 8.09
C ARG A 251 0.57 -12.06 8.75
N GLN A 252 0.49 -11.99 10.09
CA GLN A 252 -0.78 -12.18 10.80
C GLN A 252 -1.80 -11.09 10.44
N ARG A 253 -1.37 -9.81 10.40
CA ARG A 253 -2.23 -8.69 9.96
C ARG A 253 -2.67 -8.83 8.51
N GLN A 254 -1.79 -9.34 7.64
CA GLN A 254 -2.10 -9.61 6.24
C GLN A 254 -3.21 -10.64 6.11
N GLN A 255 -3.16 -11.73 6.89
CA GLN A 255 -4.23 -12.74 6.92
C GLN A 255 -5.56 -12.16 7.42
N GLN A 256 -5.54 -11.34 8.48
CA GLN A 256 -6.75 -10.68 8.99
C GLN A 256 -7.34 -9.69 7.98
N THR A 257 -6.49 -8.90 7.33
CA THR A 257 -6.89 -7.94 6.29
C THR A 257 -7.47 -8.68 5.09
N ARG A 258 -6.89 -9.85 4.72
CA ARG A 258 -7.43 -10.70 3.67
C ARG A 258 -8.81 -11.26 4.01
N ALA A 259 -8.99 -11.81 5.20
CA ALA A 259 -10.30 -12.31 5.63
C ALA A 259 -11.37 -11.19 5.60
N ARG A 260 -11.02 -9.98 6.05
CA ARG A 260 -11.91 -8.82 6.00
C ARG A 260 -12.22 -8.40 4.56
N PHE A 261 -11.25 -8.47 3.66
CA PHE A 261 -11.45 -8.22 2.24
C PHE A 261 -12.43 -9.22 1.63
N ASP A 262 -12.27 -10.51 1.92
CA ASP A 262 -13.15 -11.55 1.39
C ASP A 262 -14.61 -11.38 1.87
N GLU A 263 -14.83 -10.96 3.13
CA GLU A 263 -16.15 -10.58 3.64
C GLU A 263 -16.77 -9.40 2.86
N LEU A 264 -15.98 -8.35 2.63
CA LEU A 264 -16.45 -7.16 1.90
C LEU A 264 -16.78 -7.50 0.44
N VAL A 265 -15.96 -8.31 -0.23
CA VAL A 265 -16.21 -8.76 -1.60
C VAL A 265 -17.52 -9.56 -1.68
N ALA A 266 -17.78 -10.44 -0.71
CA ALA A 266 -19.03 -11.19 -0.65
C ALA A 266 -20.24 -10.26 -0.46
N GLU A 267 -20.13 -9.24 0.39
CA GLU A 267 -21.20 -8.24 0.58
C GLU A 267 -21.42 -7.37 -0.67
N VAL A 268 -20.33 -6.91 -1.31
CA VAL A 268 -20.37 -6.16 -2.59
C VAL A 268 -21.08 -6.98 -3.67
N ARG A 269 -20.73 -8.27 -3.82
CA ARG A 269 -21.38 -9.15 -4.78
C ARG A 269 -22.88 -9.29 -4.51
N SER A 270 -23.26 -9.57 -3.26
CA SER A 270 -24.66 -9.71 -2.85
C SER A 270 -25.49 -8.44 -3.12
N LEU A 271 -24.95 -7.26 -2.78
CA LEU A 271 -25.63 -6.00 -3.03
C LEU A 271 -25.66 -5.62 -4.51
N SER A 272 -24.63 -5.98 -5.29
CA SER A 272 -24.62 -5.81 -6.74
C SER A 272 -25.72 -6.64 -7.41
N GLU A 273 -25.85 -7.93 -7.03
CA GLU A 273 -26.93 -8.81 -7.48
C GLU A 273 -28.31 -8.26 -7.08
N GLN A 274 -28.46 -7.76 -5.85
CA GLN A 274 -29.69 -7.12 -5.39
C GLN A 274 -30.04 -5.84 -6.18
N ALA A 275 -29.05 -4.98 -6.46
CA ALA A 275 -29.26 -3.77 -7.23
C ALA A 275 -29.71 -4.10 -8.66
N LEU A 276 -29.06 -5.08 -9.29
CA LEU A 276 -29.42 -5.55 -10.63
C LEU A 276 -30.86 -6.10 -10.65
N ALA A 277 -31.26 -6.93 -9.68
CA ALA A 277 -32.62 -7.45 -9.61
C ALA A 277 -33.68 -6.33 -9.49
N LEU A 278 -33.41 -5.31 -8.66
CA LEU A 278 -34.31 -4.16 -8.53
C LEU A 278 -34.36 -3.29 -9.80
N GLU A 279 -33.26 -3.20 -10.53
CA GLU A 279 -33.20 -2.55 -11.85
C GLU A 279 -33.99 -3.35 -12.90
N ASP A 280 -33.93 -4.69 -12.88
CA ASP A 280 -34.73 -5.56 -13.76
C ASP A 280 -36.23 -5.42 -13.47
N ASP A 281 -36.62 -5.40 -12.20
CA ASP A 281 -37.99 -5.13 -11.78
C ASP A 281 -38.47 -3.75 -12.26
N ALA A 282 -37.62 -2.73 -12.12
CA ALA A 282 -37.91 -1.38 -12.59
C ALA A 282 -38.07 -1.33 -14.11
N LEU A 283 -37.18 -2.01 -14.85
CA LEU A 283 -37.18 -2.05 -16.31
C LEU A 283 -38.42 -2.79 -16.84
N SER A 284 -38.75 -3.93 -16.24
CA SER A 284 -39.94 -4.72 -16.56
C SER A 284 -41.22 -3.91 -16.34
N ALA A 285 -41.34 -3.22 -15.21
CA ALA A 285 -42.49 -2.36 -14.92
C ALA A 285 -42.56 -1.13 -15.87
N ALA A 286 -41.42 -0.54 -16.24
CA ALA A 286 -41.38 0.58 -17.17
C ALA A 286 -41.77 0.17 -18.60
N ARG A 287 -41.33 -1.01 -19.06
CA ARG A 287 -41.78 -1.61 -20.33
C ARG A 287 -43.28 -1.87 -20.33
N ALA A 288 -43.80 -2.50 -19.27
CA ALA A 288 -45.23 -2.72 -19.11
C ALA A 288 -46.04 -1.41 -19.09
N ALA A 289 -45.48 -0.33 -18.54
CA ALA A 289 -46.09 1.00 -18.59
C ALA A 289 -46.13 1.56 -20.02
N ALA A 290 -45.01 1.48 -20.76
CA ALA A 290 -44.94 1.93 -22.14
C ALA A 290 -45.94 1.17 -23.03
N ASP A 291 -45.98 -0.16 -22.94
CA ASP A 291 -46.91 -1.01 -23.69
C ASP A 291 -48.38 -0.69 -23.37
N ALA A 292 -48.68 -0.42 -22.09
CA ALA A 292 -50.03 -0.07 -21.64
C ALA A 292 -50.45 1.33 -22.12
N PHE A 293 -49.52 2.30 -22.17
CA PHE A 293 -49.79 3.62 -22.76
C PHE A 293 -49.96 3.53 -24.28
N ASP A 294 -49.14 2.76 -24.99
CA ASP A 294 -49.34 2.52 -26.43
C ASP A 294 -50.71 1.86 -26.70
N ALA A 295 -51.13 0.93 -25.83
CA ALA A 295 -52.45 0.33 -25.91
C ALA A 295 -53.58 1.34 -25.64
N ALA A 296 -53.39 2.26 -24.70
CA ALA A 296 -54.31 3.35 -24.43
C ALA A 296 -54.44 4.30 -25.64
N GLU A 297 -53.32 4.63 -26.29
CA GLU A 297 -53.29 5.46 -27.49
C GLU A 297 -54.04 4.79 -28.64
N ARG A 298 -53.78 3.50 -28.90
CA ARG A 298 -54.54 2.71 -29.89
C ARG A 298 -56.04 2.67 -29.56
N ALA A 299 -56.39 2.48 -28.30
CA ALA A 299 -57.78 2.50 -27.85
C ALA A 299 -58.44 3.86 -28.10
N ALA A 300 -57.73 4.97 -27.84
CA ALA A 300 -58.21 6.33 -28.09
C ALA A 300 -58.44 6.57 -29.59
N ARG A 301 -57.49 6.17 -30.45
CA ARG A 301 -57.62 6.24 -31.91
C ARG A 301 -58.81 5.43 -32.42
N ASN A 302 -58.98 4.19 -31.93
CA ASN A 302 -60.09 3.33 -32.30
C ASN A 302 -61.44 3.92 -31.85
N PHE A 303 -61.51 4.44 -30.63
CA PHE A 303 -62.69 5.11 -30.10
C PHE A 303 -63.10 6.32 -30.96
N LYS A 304 -62.12 7.13 -31.37
CA LYS A 304 -62.35 8.27 -32.27
C LYS A 304 -62.77 7.81 -33.67
N SER A 305 -62.15 6.76 -34.22
CA SER A 305 -62.57 6.17 -35.51
C SER A 305 -64.01 5.69 -35.46
N ALA A 306 -64.39 4.94 -34.42
CA ALA A 306 -65.76 4.48 -34.22
C ALA A 306 -66.75 5.64 -34.08
N ALA A 307 -66.35 6.74 -33.41
CA ALA A 307 -67.17 7.95 -33.33
C ALA A 307 -67.32 8.68 -34.69
N ARG A 308 -66.30 8.63 -35.56
CA ARG A 308 -66.39 9.15 -36.95
C ARG A 308 -67.35 8.31 -37.78
N GLU A 309 -67.24 6.99 -37.72
CA GLU A 309 -68.13 6.06 -38.41
C GLU A 309 -69.59 6.21 -37.93
N ALA A 310 -69.80 6.29 -36.62
CA ALA A 310 -71.13 6.52 -36.04
C ALA A 310 -71.73 7.85 -36.49
N ARG A 311 -70.92 8.92 -36.58
CA ARG A 311 -71.36 10.20 -37.12
C ARG A 311 -71.76 10.07 -38.59
N GLN A 312 -70.95 9.43 -39.42
CA GLN A 312 -71.27 9.25 -40.85
C GLN A 312 -72.55 8.43 -41.06
N LYS A 313 -72.77 7.39 -40.24
CA LYS A 313 -73.89 6.45 -40.41
C LYS A 313 -75.20 6.93 -39.78
N TYR A 314 -75.15 7.57 -38.62
CA TYR A 314 -76.34 7.88 -37.80
C TYR A 314 -76.56 9.38 -37.55
N ASP A 315 -75.59 10.25 -37.84
CA ASP A 315 -75.70 11.70 -37.69
C ASP A 315 -75.00 12.46 -38.84
N PRO A 316 -75.45 12.27 -40.10
CA PRO A 316 -74.80 12.86 -41.27
C PRO A 316 -74.88 14.40 -41.27
N GLN A 317 -75.91 14.97 -40.62
CA GLN A 317 -76.06 16.42 -40.46
C GLN A 317 -75.15 16.99 -39.34
N GLY A 318 -74.53 16.12 -38.53
CA GLY A 318 -73.62 16.51 -37.47
C GLY A 318 -74.31 17.30 -36.34
N LEU A 319 -75.55 16.98 -36.02
CA LEU A 319 -76.30 17.69 -34.98
C LEU A 319 -76.00 17.16 -33.57
N ASN A 320 -75.41 15.96 -33.44
CA ASN A 320 -75.10 15.36 -32.15
C ASN A 320 -73.87 16.03 -31.50
N PRO A 321 -74.05 16.76 -30.38
CA PRO A 321 -72.96 17.48 -29.74
C PRO A 321 -71.91 16.54 -29.11
N ARG A 322 -72.30 15.33 -28.69
CA ARG A 322 -71.37 14.36 -28.09
C ARG A 322 -70.42 13.77 -29.12
N LEU A 323 -70.92 13.39 -30.29
CA LEU A 323 -70.07 12.90 -31.40
C LEU A 323 -69.16 14.01 -31.92
N LYS A 324 -69.61 15.27 -31.95
CA LYS A 324 -68.74 16.41 -32.26
C LYS A 324 -67.60 16.56 -31.24
N LEU A 325 -67.91 16.49 -29.94
CA LEU A 325 -66.92 16.59 -28.87
C LEU A 325 -65.89 15.47 -28.95
N ILE A 326 -66.31 14.21 -29.06
CA ILE A 326 -65.40 13.06 -29.15
C ILE A 326 -64.49 13.15 -30.40
N ASN A 327 -65.03 13.58 -31.53
CA ASN A 327 -64.25 13.67 -32.77
C ASN A 327 -63.27 14.85 -32.80
N ALA A 328 -63.53 15.90 -32.01
CA ALA A 328 -62.67 17.07 -31.88
C ALA A 328 -61.64 16.93 -30.74
N ASP A 329 -61.83 15.97 -29.83
CA ASP A 329 -60.96 15.75 -28.69
C ASP A 329 -59.76 14.87 -29.07
N ASP A 330 -58.58 15.48 -29.11
CA ASP A 330 -57.30 14.80 -29.32
C ASP A 330 -56.61 14.45 -27.98
N VAL A 331 -57.16 14.91 -26.85
CA VAL A 331 -56.49 14.82 -25.54
C VAL A 331 -56.19 13.38 -25.14
N PRO A 332 -57.11 12.40 -25.26
CA PRO A 332 -56.82 11.01 -24.86
C PRO A 332 -55.68 10.37 -25.67
N GLU A 333 -55.58 10.67 -26.98
CA GLU A 333 -54.52 10.16 -27.83
C GLU A 333 -53.17 10.80 -27.47
N LYS A 334 -53.13 12.14 -27.35
CA LYS A 334 -51.91 12.89 -27.00
C LYS A 334 -51.43 12.59 -25.57
N SER A 335 -52.36 12.43 -24.63
CA SER A 335 -52.10 12.03 -23.24
C SER A 335 -51.41 10.68 -23.19
N ALA A 336 -52.01 9.66 -23.83
CA ALA A 336 -51.44 8.32 -23.89
C ALA A 336 -50.07 8.29 -24.59
N GLY A 337 -49.91 8.97 -25.73
CA GLY A 337 -48.62 9.08 -26.42
C GLY A 337 -47.54 9.75 -25.56
N THR A 338 -47.88 10.83 -24.85
CA THR A 338 -46.97 11.48 -23.89
C THR A 338 -46.58 10.54 -22.75
N GLY A 339 -47.54 9.77 -22.22
CA GLY A 339 -47.28 8.78 -21.18
C GLY A 339 -46.35 7.65 -21.65
N ALA A 340 -46.51 7.18 -22.90
CA ALA A 340 -45.61 6.19 -23.49
C ALA A 340 -44.18 6.74 -23.60
N ALA A 341 -44.02 7.98 -24.07
CA ALA A 341 -42.72 8.65 -24.14
C ALA A 341 -42.08 8.83 -22.75
N GLU A 342 -42.86 9.16 -21.73
CA GLU A 342 -42.38 9.29 -20.34
C GLU A 342 -41.93 7.93 -19.77
N ALA A 343 -42.67 6.85 -20.04
CA ALA A 343 -42.28 5.50 -19.66
C ALA A 343 -40.98 5.06 -20.35
N ARG A 344 -40.82 5.38 -21.64
CA ARG A 344 -39.58 5.13 -22.40
C ARG A 344 -38.39 5.97 -21.90
N MET A 345 -38.62 7.24 -21.52
CA MET A 345 -37.60 8.05 -20.87
C MET A 345 -37.18 7.44 -19.53
N LEU A 346 -38.12 6.86 -18.77
CA LEU A 346 -37.80 6.14 -17.53
C LEU A 346 -36.97 4.87 -17.80
N ILE A 347 -37.26 4.11 -18.87
CA ILE A 347 -36.41 3.00 -19.32
C ILE A 347 -34.98 3.49 -19.56
N GLY A 348 -34.82 4.55 -20.36
CA GLY A 348 -33.50 5.14 -20.64
C GLY A 348 -32.77 5.56 -19.36
N ARG A 349 -33.48 6.14 -18.39
CA ARG A 349 -32.90 6.49 -17.08
C ARG A 349 -32.46 5.26 -16.29
N ILE A 350 -33.27 4.20 -16.21
CA ILE A 350 -32.91 2.95 -15.51
C ILE A 350 -31.64 2.36 -16.13
N CYS A 351 -31.59 2.30 -17.45
CA CYS A 351 -30.43 1.84 -18.21
C CYS A 351 -29.18 2.69 -17.96
N ALA A 352 -29.31 4.02 -17.89
CA ALA A 352 -28.18 4.90 -17.60
C ALA A 352 -27.63 4.70 -16.18
N GLU A 353 -28.50 4.60 -15.17
CA GLU A 353 -28.08 4.30 -13.79
C GLU A 353 -27.44 2.92 -13.67
N ARG A 354 -27.95 1.92 -14.39
CA ARG A 354 -27.36 0.57 -14.46
C ARG A 354 -25.98 0.60 -15.10
N ALA A 355 -25.84 1.22 -16.28
CA ALA A 355 -24.57 1.31 -17.00
C ALA A 355 -23.50 2.01 -16.15
N ASP A 356 -23.83 3.17 -15.58
CA ASP A 356 -22.91 3.92 -14.71
C ASP A 356 -22.55 3.13 -13.44
N GLY A 357 -23.54 2.46 -12.82
CA GLY A 357 -23.33 1.67 -11.62
C GLY A 357 -22.45 0.44 -11.86
N VAL A 358 -22.62 -0.26 -12.98
CA VAL A 358 -21.80 -1.42 -13.34
C VAL A 358 -20.41 -1.00 -13.81
N ALA A 359 -20.28 0.11 -14.54
CA ALA A 359 -18.98 0.66 -14.93
C ALA A 359 -18.15 1.09 -13.71
N ALA A 360 -18.78 1.67 -12.69
CA ALA A 360 -18.11 2.01 -11.43
C ALA A 360 -17.59 0.76 -10.70
N LEU A 361 -18.41 -0.30 -10.63
CA LEU A 361 -18.03 -1.59 -10.04
C LEU A 361 -16.87 -2.25 -10.80
N LEU A 362 -16.93 -2.25 -12.14
CA LEU A 362 -15.86 -2.75 -13.01
C LEU A 362 -14.53 -2.03 -12.69
N ALA A 363 -14.55 -0.70 -12.70
CA ALA A 363 -13.35 0.10 -12.42
C ALA A 363 -12.81 -0.09 -10.98
N ALA A 364 -13.69 -0.30 -10.00
CA ALA A 364 -13.28 -0.62 -8.63
C ALA A 364 -12.59 -1.99 -8.56
N ASN A 365 -13.16 -3.00 -9.20
CA ASN A 365 -12.59 -4.35 -9.25
C ASN A 365 -11.24 -4.37 -9.98
N ASP A 366 -11.08 -3.60 -11.06
CA ASP A 366 -9.79 -3.43 -11.74
C ASP A 366 -8.70 -2.87 -10.81
N ARG A 367 -9.03 -1.80 -10.06
CA ARG A 367 -8.10 -1.22 -9.07
C ARG A 367 -7.74 -2.23 -7.97
N ILE A 368 -8.72 -2.98 -7.49
CA ILE A 368 -8.52 -4.02 -6.47
C ILE A 368 -7.62 -5.14 -7.01
N ALA A 369 -7.87 -5.64 -8.22
CA ALA A 369 -7.05 -6.68 -8.85
C ALA A 369 -5.59 -6.25 -9.05
N ALA A 370 -5.36 -4.96 -9.35
CA ALA A 370 -4.01 -4.39 -9.44
C ALA A 370 -3.27 -4.37 -8.09
N MET A 371 -3.99 -4.20 -6.97
CA MET A 371 -3.41 -4.22 -5.61
C MET A 371 -3.31 -5.63 -5.04
N MET A 372 -4.20 -6.54 -5.44
CA MET A 372 -4.31 -7.91 -4.93
C MET A 372 -4.32 -8.88 -6.11
N PRO A 373 -3.16 -9.37 -6.57
CA PRO A 373 -3.06 -10.21 -7.78
C PRO A 373 -3.83 -11.54 -7.72
N GLU A 374 -4.14 -12.01 -6.52
CA GLU A 374 -4.94 -13.22 -6.29
C GLU A 374 -6.45 -12.98 -6.42
N TYR A 375 -6.89 -11.72 -6.39
CA TYR A 375 -8.29 -11.36 -6.60
C TYR A 375 -8.62 -11.40 -8.09
N SER A 376 -9.69 -12.09 -8.44
CA SER A 376 -10.19 -12.17 -9.81
C SER A 376 -11.69 -11.93 -9.84
N PHE A 377 -12.15 -11.39 -10.95
CA PHE A 377 -13.55 -11.12 -11.22
C PHE A 377 -13.82 -11.23 -12.72
N ASP A 378 -15.08 -11.37 -13.09
CA ASP A 378 -15.50 -11.52 -14.48
C ASP A 378 -15.75 -10.14 -15.12
N ALA A 379 -14.70 -9.55 -15.69
CA ALA A 379 -14.77 -8.26 -16.36
C ALA A 379 -15.68 -8.30 -17.60
N GLU A 380 -15.67 -9.41 -18.34
CA GLU A 380 -16.48 -9.58 -19.55
C GLU A 380 -17.97 -9.61 -19.22
N ALA A 381 -18.37 -10.30 -18.15
CA ALA A 381 -19.78 -10.32 -17.72
C ALA A 381 -20.27 -8.94 -17.24
N LEU A 382 -19.41 -8.14 -16.59
CA LEU A 382 -19.76 -6.77 -16.22
C LEU A 382 -19.86 -5.86 -17.45
N GLN A 383 -18.93 -6.00 -18.40
CA GLN A 383 -18.95 -5.24 -19.66
C GLN A 383 -20.21 -5.56 -20.49
N ALA A 384 -20.57 -6.83 -20.61
CA ALA A 384 -21.80 -7.25 -21.30
C ALA A 384 -23.07 -6.60 -20.71
N LYS A 385 -23.14 -6.45 -19.37
CA LYS A 385 -24.27 -5.77 -18.70
C LYS A 385 -24.30 -4.27 -19.02
N ILE A 386 -23.14 -3.63 -19.16
CA ILE A 386 -23.05 -2.22 -19.56
C ILE A 386 -23.57 -2.06 -20.99
N ASP A 387 -23.11 -2.91 -21.91
CA ASP A 387 -23.47 -2.84 -23.32
C ASP A 387 -24.94 -3.16 -23.55
N GLU A 388 -25.50 -4.16 -22.86
CA GLU A 388 -26.94 -4.46 -22.85
C GLU A 388 -27.76 -3.25 -22.36
N ALA A 389 -27.35 -2.64 -21.25
CA ALA A 389 -28.05 -1.48 -20.70
C ALA A 389 -28.01 -0.30 -21.69
N ARG A 390 -26.87 -0.05 -22.34
CA ARG A 390 -26.72 0.97 -23.37
C ARG A 390 -27.65 0.73 -24.54
N GLN A 391 -27.65 -0.46 -25.10
CA GLN A 391 -28.50 -0.80 -26.25
C GLN A 391 -29.98 -0.55 -25.93
N ILE A 392 -30.49 -1.15 -24.84
CA ILE A 392 -31.90 -1.02 -24.43
C ILE A 392 -32.26 0.45 -24.17
N GLY A 393 -31.37 1.19 -23.50
CA GLY A 393 -31.61 2.58 -23.17
C GLY A 393 -31.67 3.47 -24.41
N VAL A 394 -30.77 3.29 -25.37
CA VAL A 394 -30.72 4.06 -26.61
C VAL A 394 -31.96 3.81 -27.47
N GLU A 395 -32.38 2.56 -27.62
CA GLU A 395 -33.60 2.21 -28.36
C GLU A 395 -34.84 2.89 -27.76
N ALA A 396 -34.98 2.85 -26.42
CA ALA A 396 -36.10 3.49 -25.73
C ALA A 396 -36.07 5.02 -25.84
N LEU A 397 -34.89 5.64 -25.71
CA LEU A 397 -34.74 7.10 -25.80
C LEU A 397 -34.98 7.61 -27.22
N SER A 398 -34.57 6.86 -28.26
CA SER A 398 -34.88 7.21 -29.65
C SER A 398 -36.39 7.26 -29.91
N ALA A 399 -37.13 6.27 -29.40
CA ALA A 399 -38.60 6.27 -29.52
C ALA A 399 -39.27 7.40 -28.71
N ALA A 400 -38.73 7.75 -27.52
CA ALA A 400 -39.21 8.90 -26.75
C ALA A 400 -38.92 10.23 -27.46
N LYS A 401 -37.74 10.36 -28.08
CA LYS A 401 -37.30 11.54 -28.85
C LYS A 401 -38.28 11.85 -29.97
N GLU A 402 -38.66 10.85 -30.77
CA GLU A 402 -39.61 11.02 -31.88
C GLU A 402 -40.96 11.57 -31.41
N THR A 403 -41.51 11.02 -30.31
CA THR A 403 -42.77 11.51 -29.75
C THR A 403 -42.65 12.94 -29.23
N TYR A 404 -41.61 13.27 -28.44
CA TYR A 404 -41.46 14.61 -27.90
C TYR A 404 -41.18 15.65 -28.99
N ALA A 405 -40.36 15.34 -29.99
CA ALA A 405 -40.10 16.22 -31.13
C ALA A 405 -41.40 16.56 -31.87
N SER A 406 -42.24 15.55 -32.18
CA SER A 406 -43.53 15.77 -32.82
C SER A 406 -44.47 16.66 -31.99
N LEU A 407 -44.44 16.55 -30.66
CA LEU A 407 -45.26 17.38 -29.76
C LEU A 407 -44.74 18.82 -29.63
N VAL A 408 -43.43 19.04 -29.76
CA VAL A 408 -42.83 20.38 -29.82
C VAL A 408 -43.23 21.11 -31.11
N ASP A 409 -43.21 20.40 -32.24
CA ASP A 409 -43.55 20.93 -33.56
C ASP A 409 -45.05 21.23 -33.71
N GLY A 410 -45.89 20.56 -32.92
CA GLY A 410 -47.35 20.77 -32.88
C GLY A 410 -47.79 22.16 -32.40
N GLY A 411 -46.89 23.00 -31.89
CA GLY A 411 -47.13 24.44 -31.69
C GLY A 411 -48.07 24.82 -30.55
N ALA A 412 -48.38 23.93 -29.62
CA ALA A 412 -49.21 24.23 -28.45
C ALA A 412 -48.51 25.26 -27.52
N GLU A 413 -49.30 26.05 -26.77
CA GLU A 413 -48.78 27.01 -25.76
C GLU A 413 -47.89 26.33 -24.70
N THR A 414 -48.11 25.05 -24.44
CA THR A 414 -47.32 24.22 -23.50
C THR A 414 -46.19 23.43 -24.17
N SER A 415 -45.86 23.70 -25.44
CA SER A 415 -44.82 22.97 -26.19
C SER A 415 -43.43 23.05 -25.55
N TRP A 416 -43.16 24.08 -24.75
CA TRP A 416 -41.93 24.18 -23.95
C TRP A 416 -41.76 23.04 -22.94
N VAL A 417 -42.85 22.43 -22.44
CA VAL A 417 -42.77 21.28 -21.53
C VAL A 417 -42.19 20.06 -22.26
N TYR A 418 -42.60 19.84 -23.51
CA TYR A 418 -42.08 18.76 -24.33
C TYR A 418 -40.65 19.02 -24.80
N ALA A 419 -40.28 20.29 -25.03
CA ALA A 419 -38.89 20.66 -25.31
C ALA A 419 -37.98 20.41 -24.09
N ALA A 420 -38.46 20.64 -22.88
CA ALA A 420 -37.73 20.29 -21.66
C ALA A 420 -37.56 18.77 -21.48
N ALA A 421 -38.60 17.99 -21.80
CA ALA A 421 -38.52 16.53 -21.79
C ALA A 421 -37.54 16.00 -22.86
N LEU A 422 -37.55 16.60 -24.06
CA LEU A 422 -36.61 16.31 -25.13
C LEU A 422 -35.16 16.57 -24.69
N ALA A 423 -34.89 17.70 -24.03
CA ALA A 423 -33.56 17.96 -23.46
C ALA A 423 -33.14 16.86 -22.45
N GLY A 424 -34.08 16.36 -21.65
CA GLY A 424 -33.85 15.23 -20.76
C GLY A 424 -33.50 13.93 -21.49
N VAL A 425 -34.17 13.63 -22.60
CA VAL A 425 -33.87 12.49 -23.48
C VAL A 425 -32.46 12.59 -24.05
N GLU A 426 -32.06 13.77 -24.53
CA GLU A 426 -30.72 13.98 -25.08
C GLU A 426 -29.63 13.86 -24.01
N LEU A 427 -29.84 14.41 -22.81
CA LEU A 427 -28.88 14.28 -21.70
C LEU A 427 -28.71 12.82 -21.23
N LEU A 428 -29.78 12.02 -21.25
CA LEU A 428 -29.69 10.59 -20.97
C LEU A 428 -28.98 9.85 -22.11
N SER A 429 -29.22 10.24 -23.36
CA SER A 429 -28.53 9.67 -24.54
C SER A 429 -27.03 9.95 -24.48
N ALA A 430 -26.63 11.14 -24.02
CA ALA A 430 -25.23 11.50 -23.79
C ALA A 430 -24.55 10.61 -22.73
N ARG A 431 -25.28 10.20 -21.68
CA ARG A 431 -24.75 9.28 -20.65
C ARG A 431 -24.56 7.86 -21.18
N LEU A 432 -25.50 7.39 -22.01
CA LEU A 432 -25.45 6.03 -22.57
C LEU A 432 -24.45 5.90 -23.73
N ASN A 433 -24.20 6.98 -24.47
CA ASN A 433 -23.29 7.03 -25.61
C ASN A 433 -22.15 8.04 -25.38
N PRO A 434 -21.13 7.69 -24.58
CA PRO A 434 -20.05 8.62 -24.23
C PRO A 434 -19.29 9.16 -25.45
N ASP A 435 -19.14 8.37 -26.52
CA ASP A 435 -18.45 8.77 -27.75
C ASP A 435 -19.17 9.88 -28.53
N GLN A 436 -20.48 10.04 -28.31
CA GLN A 436 -21.32 11.06 -28.94
C GLN A 436 -21.88 12.06 -27.92
N ALA A 437 -21.35 12.07 -26.69
CA ALA A 437 -21.90 12.85 -25.59
C ALA A 437 -22.01 14.35 -25.92
N ASP A 438 -21.02 14.92 -26.61
CA ASP A 438 -21.03 16.34 -26.97
C ASP A 438 -22.08 16.68 -28.05
N THR A 439 -22.35 15.74 -28.96
CA THR A 439 -23.44 15.90 -29.95
C THR A 439 -24.79 15.94 -29.25
N PHE A 440 -25.03 15.00 -28.32
CA PHE A 440 -26.27 14.95 -27.55
C PHE A 440 -26.41 16.15 -26.59
N ARG A 441 -25.32 16.63 -25.98
CA ARG A 441 -25.34 17.87 -25.19
C ARG A 441 -25.70 19.09 -26.02
N GLY A 442 -25.19 19.19 -27.25
CA GLY A 442 -25.59 20.24 -28.20
C GLY A 442 -27.09 20.20 -28.49
N GLN A 443 -27.63 19.01 -28.78
CA GLN A 443 -29.08 18.83 -29.02
C GLN A 443 -29.92 19.14 -27.77
N ALA A 444 -29.42 18.81 -26.57
CA ALA A 444 -30.06 19.18 -25.32
C ALA A 444 -30.10 20.71 -25.13
N LEU A 445 -29.02 21.41 -25.50
CA LEU A 445 -28.96 22.88 -25.46
C LEU A 445 -29.97 23.50 -26.43
N ASP A 446 -30.07 23.01 -27.66
CA ASP A 446 -31.05 23.50 -28.65
C ASP A 446 -32.50 23.34 -28.15
N ALA A 447 -32.80 22.20 -27.52
CA ALA A 447 -34.10 21.95 -26.90
C ALA A 447 -34.35 22.91 -25.72
N LEU A 448 -33.35 23.18 -24.88
CA LEU A 448 -33.47 24.13 -23.77
C LEU A 448 -33.56 25.59 -24.22
N ASP A 449 -32.96 25.95 -25.37
CA ASP A 449 -33.16 27.26 -25.99
C ASP A 449 -34.61 27.41 -26.45
N THR A 450 -35.19 26.37 -27.04
CA THR A 450 -36.62 26.33 -27.35
C THR A 450 -37.50 26.51 -26.10
N VAL A 451 -37.10 25.93 -24.95
CA VAL A 451 -37.79 26.16 -23.66
C VAL A 451 -37.74 27.64 -23.28
N ALA A 452 -36.56 28.26 -23.35
CA ALA A 452 -36.38 29.66 -22.96
C ALA A 452 -37.16 30.62 -23.87
N GLU A 453 -37.25 30.33 -25.17
CA GLU A 453 -38.03 31.11 -26.13
C GLU A 453 -39.54 30.99 -25.89
N LYS A 454 -40.04 29.78 -25.62
CA LYS A 454 -41.48 29.49 -25.60
C LYS A 454 -42.13 29.57 -24.21
N ALA A 455 -41.37 29.41 -23.12
CA ALA A 455 -41.95 29.35 -21.78
C ALA A 455 -42.37 30.71 -21.19
N GLY A 456 -41.98 31.82 -21.81
CA GLY A 456 -42.27 33.17 -21.30
C GLY A 456 -41.78 33.38 -19.86
N ALA A 457 -42.57 34.07 -19.03
CA ALA A 457 -42.25 34.33 -17.61
C ALA A 457 -42.65 33.17 -16.66
N SER A 458 -42.78 31.94 -17.15
CA SER A 458 -43.21 30.79 -16.34
C SER A 458 -42.17 30.46 -15.25
N SER A 459 -42.59 30.45 -13.99
CA SER A 459 -41.74 30.04 -12.86
C SER A 459 -41.30 28.58 -12.95
N TYR A 460 -42.07 27.73 -13.66
CA TYR A 460 -41.75 26.32 -13.87
C TYR A 460 -40.60 26.10 -14.88
N ALA A 461 -40.23 27.12 -15.67
CA ALA A 461 -39.12 27.04 -16.61
C ALA A 461 -37.76 27.41 -16.00
N ALA A 462 -37.74 28.02 -14.82
CA ALA A 462 -36.53 28.56 -14.20
C ALA A 462 -35.41 27.50 -14.02
N MET A 463 -35.77 26.28 -13.61
CA MET A 463 -34.82 25.18 -13.45
C MET A 463 -34.18 24.76 -14.79
N TYR A 464 -34.95 24.75 -15.88
CA TYR A 464 -34.46 24.39 -17.21
C TYR A 464 -33.57 25.49 -17.81
N ILE A 465 -33.90 26.75 -17.55
CA ILE A 465 -33.04 27.89 -17.92
C ILE A 465 -31.71 27.81 -17.15
N GLN A 466 -31.75 27.50 -15.85
CA GLN A 466 -30.54 27.31 -15.07
C GLN A 466 -29.69 26.12 -15.60
N LEU A 467 -30.34 25.02 -15.97
CA LEU A 467 -29.66 23.86 -16.57
C LEU A 467 -28.98 24.24 -17.89
N ARG A 468 -29.66 24.98 -18.76
CA ARG A 468 -29.10 25.52 -20.01
C ARG A 468 -27.84 26.35 -19.75
N ASP A 469 -27.94 27.30 -18.82
CA ASP A 469 -26.85 28.20 -18.49
C ASP A 469 -25.67 27.44 -17.86
N THR A 470 -25.93 26.32 -17.20
CA THR A 470 -24.90 25.41 -16.68
C THR A 470 -24.23 24.63 -17.80
N LEU A 471 -24.99 24.13 -18.78
CA LEU A 471 -24.45 23.37 -19.92
C LEU A 471 -23.62 24.23 -20.90
N ARG A 472 -23.82 25.55 -20.89
CA ARG A 472 -23.05 26.52 -21.69
C ARG A 472 -21.71 26.93 -21.06
N ARG A 473 -21.52 26.65 -19.77
CA ARG A 473 -20.27 26.91 -19.04
C ARG A 473 -19.41 25.67 -19.10
#